data_AF-A0AA36NE60-F1
#
_entry.id   AF-A0AA36NE60-F1
#
_cell.length_a   1.000
_cell.length_b   1.000
_cell.length_c   1.000
_cell.angle_alpha   90.00
_cell.angle_beta   90.00
_cell.angle_gamma   90.00
#
_symmetry.space_group_name_H-M   'P 1'
#
loop_
_entity.id
_entity.type
_entity.pdbx_description
1 polymer ?
#
loop_
_entity_poly.entity_id
_entity_poly.type
_entity_poly.pdbx_seq_one_letter_code
_entity_poly.pdbx_strand_id
1 'polypeptide(L)'
;MAMCIDVASSPLGAEGAAEALCRALHGPLSVRWQVPLENGFVAALQAQLQEPSESWPPRQVQLQLARPGLPALEMQVPSASSPQQLATLITAARRVAEGRADEVPPEKILEAELEVVDECQERKIAQPLSIRQWHHGVCGHHALFNLRCMLRGDLDALRDEPKFWQQALADMQRLANFGEQSGRWPRSRVLCGVADEVHLRHLVDHDEELKGRITLATSLESLKDQLPGLRKSAVHGFLLGAATHWYSAAVLHTPGGPQIYFFDSYNALRRDQTLTAEEVEMASQEEDKDMDDADATEILSMEADDEALKVRECQLYHPQVDQAIRKKEELHKVQELSVLDYMTEQVPTLEDSDSSADSGSETDDSVDTQSETEVVALPLAA
;
A
#
# COMPACT_ATOMS: atom_id res chain seq x y z
N MET A 1 10.30 8.11 37.73
CA MET A 1 10.58 9.13 36.70
C MET A 1 9.48 10.17 36.82
N ALA A 2 9.80 11.40 37.22
CA ALA A 2 8.82 12.49 37.24
C ALA A 2 8.81 13.13 35.85
N MET A 3 7.64 13.18 35.22
CA MET A 3 7.45 13.85 33.94
C MET A 3 7.18 15.34 34.25
N CYS A 4 8.10 16.21 33.85
CA CYS A 4 7.94 17.66 33.96
C CYS A 4 7.39 18.17 32.63
N ILE A 5 6.20 18.78 32.62
CA ILE A 5 5.59 19.39 31.44
C ILE A 5 5.74 20.90 31.59
N ASP A 6 6.55 21.53 30.73
CA ASP A 6 6.65 22.97 30.66
C ASP A 6 5.45 23.53 29.89
N VAL A 7 4.55 24.20 30.60
CA VAL A 7 3.26 24.67 30.06
C VAL A 7 3.38 26.04 29.35
N ALA A 8 4.54 26.70 29.43
CA ALA A 8 4.79 27.98 28.77
C ALA A 8 6.29 28.22 28.50
N SER A 9 6.60 28.79 27.33
CA SER A 9 7.96 29.20 26.93
C SER A 9 8.35 30.63 27.36
N SER A 10 7.45 31.35 28.04
CA SER A 10 7.65 32.71 28.53
C SER A 10 6.94 32.95 29.88
N PRO A 11 7.34 33.96 30.67
CA PRO A 11 6.74 34.21 31.98
C PRO A 11 5.26 34.62 31.85
N LEU A 12 4.36 33.83 32.47
CA LEU A 12 2.94 34.15 32.53
C LEU A 12 2.60 34.84 33.86
N GLY A 13 1.64 35.78 33.83
CA GLY A 13 0.97 36.23 35.05
C GLY A 13 0.14 35.11 35.67
N ALA A 14 -0.30 35.28 36.93
CA ALA A 14 -1.00 34.23 37.67
C ALA A 14 -2.27 33.68 36.97
N GLU A 15 -3.06 34.55 36.33
CA GLU A 15 -4.27 34.17 35.58
C GLU A 15 -3.93 33.36 34.32
N GLY A 16 -2.94 33.80 33.54
CA GLY A 16 -2.46 33.06 32.37
C GLY A 16 -1.81 31.73 32.73
N ALA A 17 -1.11 31.66 33.87
CA ALA A 17 -0.56 30.42 34.40
C ALA A 17 -1.67 29.44 34.84
N ALA A 18 -2.72 29.93 35.52
CA ALA A 18 -3.86 29.13 35.92
C ALA A 18 -4.64 28.58 34.70
N GLU A 19 -4.89 29.41 33.69
CA GLU A 19 -5.54 29.00 32.44
C GLU A 19 -4.69 27.98 31.68
N ALA A 20 -3.37 28.18 31.60
CA ALA A 20 -2.43 27.23 31.00
C ALA A 20 -2.43 25.89 31.75
N LEU A 21 -2.42 25.90 33.09
CA LEU A 21 -2.51 24.69 33.91
C LEU A 21 -3.86 23.99 33.78
N CYS A 22 -4.98 24.72 33.74
CA CYS A 22 -6.30 24.15 33.47
C CYS A 22 -6.36 23.52 32.07
N ARG A 23 -5.80 24.17 31.04
CA ARG A 23 -5.67 23.56 29.71
C ARG A 23 -4.79 22.32 29.72
N ALA A 24 -3.69 22.32 30.46
CA ALA A 24 -2.81 21.16 30.58
C ALA A 24 -3.48 19.99 31.32
N LEU A 25 -4.30 20.27 32.34
CA LEU A 25 -5.05 19.26 33.09
C LEU A 25 -6.11 18.54 32.22
N HIS A 26 -6.68 19.24 31.25
CA HIS A 26 -7.65 18.67 30.30
C HIS A 26 -7.01 18.34 28.94
N GLY A 27 -5.71 18.55 28.80
CA GLY A 27 -4.97 18.29 27.58
C GLY A 27 -4.64 16.81 27.45
N PRO A 28 -4.52 16.27 26.23
CA PRO A 28 -4.06 14.91 26.03
C PRO A 28 -2.66 14.76 26.63
N LEU A 29 -2.50 13.85 27.60
CA LEU A 29 -1.19 13.54 28.15
C LEU A 29 -0.45 12.68 27.13
N SER A 30 0.80 13.01 26.78
CA SER A 30 1.60 12.14 25.91
C SER A 30 2.79 11.58 26.66
N VAL A 31 2.94 10.25 26.69
CA VAL A 31 4.16 9.61 27.20
C VAL A 31 5.10 9.40 26.04
N ARG A 32 6.36 9.85 26.17
CA ARG A 32 7.37 9.73 25.12
C ARG A 32 8.64 9.09 25.66
N TRP A 33 9.06 8.02 25.01
CA TRP A 33 10.34 7.35 25.23
C TRP A 33 11.28 7.68 24.08
N GLN A 34 12.55 7.90 24.35
CA GLN A 34 13.55 8.20 23.34
C GLN A 34 14.82 7.41 23.59
N VAL A 35 15.44 6.93 22.51
CA VAL A 35 16.71 6.20 22.54
C VAL A 35 17.63 6.80 21.48
N PRO A 36 18.81 7.31 21.86
CA PRO A 36 19.81 7.73 20.88
C PRO A 36 20.34 6.50 20.14
N LEU A 37 20.51 6.63 18.84
CA LEU A 37 21.08 5.61 17.96
C LEU A 37 22.43 6.09 17.41
N GLU A 38 23.14 5.19 16.74
CA GLU A 38 24.35 5.53 15.98
C GLU A 38 24.08 6.60 14.92
N ASN A 39 25.13 7.29 14.46
CA ASN A 39 25.08 8.35 13.44
C ASN A 39 24.20 9.57 13.78
N GLY A 40 23.85 9.76 15.06
CA GLY A 40 23.11 10.93 15.55
C GLY A 40 21.59 10.86 15.35
N PHE A 41 21.07 9.67 15.05
CA PHE A 41 19.63 9.44 15.03
C PHE A 41 19.07 9.30 16.46
N VAL A 42 17.80 9.62 16.62
CA VAL A 42 17.02 9.40 17.83
C VAL A 42 15.74 8.69 17.42
N ALA A 43 15.53 7.48 17.95
CA ALA A 43 14.24 6.80 17.85
C ALA A 43 13.39 7.19 19.05
N ALA A 44 12.13 7.51 18.82
CA ALA A 44 11.17 7.84 19.85
C ALA A 44 9.87 7.05 19.66
N LEU A 45 9.29 6.58 20.76
CA LEU A 45 7.92 6.08 20.81
C LEU A 45 7.09 7.08 21.60
N GLN A 46 5.91 7.43 21.09
CA GLN A 46 4.99 8.37 21.72
C GLN A 46 3.60 7.75 21.81
N ALA A 47 3.06 7.67 23.01
CA ALA A 47 1.69 7.27 23.29
C ALA A 47 0.87 8.52 23.63
N GLN A 48 -0.28 8.72 22.99
CA GLN A 48 -1.26 9.72 23.41
C GLN A 48 -2.25 9.06 24.37
N LEU A 49 -2.40 9.62 25.57
CA LEU A 49 -3.39 9.25 26.57
C LEU A 49 -4.60 10.16 26.36
N GLN A 50 -5.64 9.62 25.73
CA GLN A 50 -6.94 10.28 25.62
C GLN A 50 -7.84 9.73 26.72
N GLU A 51 -8.20 10.58 27.69
CA GLU A 51 -9.09 10.28 28.85
C GLU A 51 -8.63 9.02 29.64
N PRO A 52 -9.32 8.50 30.69
CA PRO A 52 -8.86 7.29 31.35
C PRO A 52 -9.14 6.11 30.43
N SER A 53 -8.26 5.88 29.46
CA SER A 53 -8.34 4.75 28.53
C SER A 53 -8.27 3.46 29.35
N GLU A 54 -9.35 2.69 29.36
CA GLU A 54 -9.42 1.42 30.09
C GLU A 54 -8.41 0.38 29.60
N SER A 55 -7.78 0.60 28.45
CA SER A 55 -6.78 -0.28 27.86
C SER A 55 -5.40 0.38 27.83
N TRP A 56 -4.57 0.10 28.84
CA TRP A 56 -3.11 0.32 28.78
C TRP A 56 -2.39 -1.02 28.59
N PRO A 57 -1.41 -1.13 27.67
CA PRO A 57 -0.90 -0.09 26.76
C PRO A 57 -1.94 0.33 25.70
N PRO A 58 -1.82 1.52 25.09
CA PRO A 58 -2.67 1.91 23.98
C PRO A 58 -2.53 0.90 22.84
N ARG A 59 -3.47 0.82 21.91
CA ARG A 59 -3.38 -0.14 20.79
C ARG A 59 -2.27 0.19 19.80
N GLN A 60 -2.02 1.48 19.62
CA GLN A 60 -0.99 1.99 18.73
C GLN A 60 -0.16 3.07 19.45
N VAL A 61 1.08 3.20 19.02
CA VAL A 61 2.00 4.25 19.44
C VAL A 61 2.61 4.89 18.19
N GLN A 62 2.97 6.16 18.27
CA GLN A 62 3.69 6.83 17.20
C GLN A 62 5.19 6.55 17.34
N LEU A 63 5.76 5.84 16.37
CA LEU A 63 7.19 5.73 16.17
C LEU A 63 7.69 6.94 15.37
N GLN A 64 8.70 7.62 15.91
CA GLN A 64 9.39 8.71 15.23
C GLN A 64 10.88 8.41 15.17
N LEU A 65 11.47 8.54 13.99
CA LEU A 65 12.92 8.53 13.79
C LEU A 65 13.37 9.93 13.33
N ALA A 66 14.21 10.58 14.12
CA ALA A 66 14.69 11.92 13.84
C ALA A 66 16.22 11.99 13.85
N ARG A 67 16.78 12.87 13.01
CA ARG A 67 18.20 13.26 13.05
C ARG A 67 18.29 14.77 12.84
N PRO A 68 19.12 15.50 13.60
CA PRO A 68 19.27 16.94 13.41
C PRO A 68 19.57 17.29 11.94
N GLY A 69 18.79 18.21 11.38
CA GLY A 69 18.93 18.66 9.99
C GLY A 69 18.20 17.82 8.93
N LEU A 70 17.56 16.71 9.32
CA LEU A 70 16.74 15.91 8.42
C LEU A 70 15.26 15.92 8.86
N PRO A 71 14.30 15.79 7.92
CA PRO A 71 12.90 15.59 8.27
C PRO A 71 12.72 14.34 9.13
N ALA A 72 11.89 14.44 10.18
CA ALA A 72 11.54 13.28 10.99
C ALA A 72 10.63 12.33 10.20
N LEU A 73 10.96 11.04 10.27
CA LEU A 73 10.11 9.98 9.75
C LEU A 73 9.17 9.53 10.87
N GLU A 74 7.88 9.48 10.58
CA GLU A 74 6.84 9.18 11.56
C GLU A 74 5.93 8.08 11.04
N MET A 75 5.53 7.18 11.93
CA MET A 75 4.60 6.10 11.64
C MET A 75 3.85 5.72 12.92
N GLN A 76 2.56 5.40 12.82
CA GLN A 76 1.86 4.70 13.89
C GLN A 76 2.17 3.20 13.81
N VAL A 77 2.51 2.57 14.93
CA VAL A 77 2.81 1.14 15.01
C VAL A 77 1.95 0.49 16.09
N PRO A 78 1.54 -0.79 15.93
CA PRO A 78 0.86 -1.54 16.98
C PRO A 78 1.73 -1.61 18.24
N SER A 79 1.14 -1.41 19.42
CA SER A 79 1.87 -1.55 20.69
C SER A 79 2.26 -3.00 21.00
N ALA A 80 1.63 -3.96 20.33
CA ALA A 80 1.99 -5.37 20.39
C ALA A 80 3.19 -5.74 19.49
N SER A 81 3.81 -4.77 18.81
CA SER A 81 4.98 -5.02 17.96
C SER A 81 6.12 -5.65 18.76
N SER A 82 6.72 -6.70 18.22
CA SER A 82 7.88 -7.36 18.83
C SER A 82 9.14 -6.48 18.73
N PRO A 83 10.16 -6.72 19.59
CA PRO A 83 11.46 -6.03 19.45
C PRO A 83 12.08 -6.17 18.06
N GLN A 84 11.92 -7.35 17.42
CA GLN A 84 12.42 -7.61 16.08
C GLN A 84 11.69 -6.75 15.03
N GLN A 85 10.36 -6.67 15.09
CA GLN A 85 9.58 -5.81 14.20
C GLN A 85 9.97 -4.33 14.32
N LEU A 86 10.13 -3.84 15.55
CA LEU A 86 10.59 -2.47 15.80
C LEU A 86 12.02 -2.24 15.29
N ALA A 87 12.93 -3.21 15.48
CA ALA A 87 14.29 -3.13 14.96
C ALA A 87 14.32 -3.07 13.42
N THR A 88 13.48 -3.87 12.74
CA THR A 88 13.33 -3.83 11.28
C THR A 88 12.84 -2.47 10.82
N LEU A 89 11.79 -1.92 11.43
CA LEU A 89 11.26 -0.59 11.13
C LEU A 89 12.29 0.52 11.33
N ILE A 90 12.99 0.53 12.47
CA ILE A 90 14.01 1.53 12.78
C ILE A 90 15.16 1.45 11.77
N THR A 91 15.57 0.24 11.39
CA THR A 91 16.64 0.04 10.40
C THR A 91 16.22 0.53 9.02
N ALA A 92 15.01 0.20 8.59
CA ALA A 92 14.43 0.66 7.33
C ALA A 92 14.28 2.18 7.31
N ALA A 93 13.69 2.78 8.35
CA ALA A 93 13.53 4.22 8.49
C ALA A 93 14.87 4.96 8.41
N ARG A 94 15.93 4.40 9.01
CA ARG A 94 17.28 4.97 8.94
C ARG A 94 17.81 5.00 7.51
N ARG A 95 17.65 3.90 6.75
CA ARG A 95 18.08 3.85 5.34
C ARG A 95 17.35 4.86 4.48
N VAL A 96 16.03 4.99 4.67
CA VAL A 96 15.21 5.99 3.98
C VAL A 96 15.68 7.40 4.32
N ALA A 97 15.89 7.71 5.59
CA ALA A 97 16.38 9.03 6.03
C ALA A 97 17.79 9.35 5.51
N GLU A 98 18.63 8.33 5.31
CA GLU A 98 19.97 8.46 4.71
C GLU A 98 19.94 8.59 3.18
N GLY A 99 18.76 8.53 2.54
CA GLY A 99 18.63 8.57 1.08
C GLY A 99 19.19 7.32 0.40
N ARG A 100 19.37 6.22 1.13
CA ARG A 100 19.88 4.94 0.62
C ARG A 100 18.71 4.05 0.23
N ALA A 101 18.02 4.40 -0.85
CA ALA A 101 17.13 3.44 -1.49
C ALA A 101 18.00 2.51 -2.35
N ASP A 102 17.97 1.21 -2.07
CA ASP A 102 18.68 0.25 -2.89
C ASP A 102 17.94 0.15 -4.23
N GLU A 103 18.53 0.70 -5.30
CA GLU A 103 18.06 0.47 -6.66
C GLU A 103 18.51 -0.93 -7.07
N VAL A 104 17.56 -1.86 -7.15
CA VAL A 104 17.81 -3.20 -7.69
C VAL A 104 17.57 -3.15 -9.20
N PRO A 105 18.58 -3.47 -10.03
CA PRO A 105 18.39 -3.52 -11.47
C PRO A 105 17.36 -4.61 -11.84
N PRO A 106 16.57 -4.41 -12.91
CA PRO A 106 15.57 -5.39 -13.31
C PRO A 106 16.24 -6.69 -13.76
N GLU A 107 15.86 -7.80 -13.14
CA GLU A 107 16.21 -9.16 -13.54
C GLU A 107 15.09 -9.75 -14.42
N LYS A 108 15.46 -10.70 -15.28
CA LYS A 108 14.48 -11.41 -16.10
C LYS A 108 13.79 -12.48 -15.25
N ILE A 109 12.47 -12.37 -15.11
CA ILE A 109 11.60 -13.31 -14.36
C ILE A 109 11.57 -14.73 -14.93
N LEU A 110 12.11 -14.93 -16.14
CA LEU A 110 11.71 -16.00 -17.06
C LEU A 110 11.93 -17.45 -16.57
N GLU A 111 12.66 -17.70 -15.47
CA GLU A 111 13.00 -19.07 -15.06
C GLU A 111 13.06 -19.29 -13.53
N ALA A 112 12.65 -18.31 -12.71
CA ALA A 112 12.79 -18.44 -11.26
C ALA A 112 11.61 -19.21 -10.65
N GLU A 113 11.93 -20.26 -9.89
CA GLU A 113 10.94 -21.03 -9.14
C GLU A 113 10.41 -20.19 -7.98
N LEU A 114 9.14 -19.78 -8.08
CA LEU A 114 8.42 -19.17 -6.97
C LEU A 114 7.95 -20.25 -6.02
N GLU A 115 8.24 -20.07 -4.73
CA GLU A 115 7.57 -20.85 -3.69
C GLU A 115 6.09 -20.46 -3.67
N VAL A 116 5.21 -21.43 -3.90
CA VAL A 116 3.76 -21.21 -4.01
C VAL A 116 3.07 -21.67 -2.74
N VAL A 117 2.25 -20.79 -2.17
CA VAL A 117 1.40 -21.06 -1.01
C VAL A 117 0.13 -21.79 -1.43
N ASP A 118 -0.41 -21.44 -2.58
CA ASP A 118 -1.67 -21.97 -3.10
C ASP A 118 -1.73 -21.88 -4.64
N GLU A 119 -2.36 -22.85 -5.30
CA GLU A 119 -2.40 -22.95 -6.75
C GLU A 119 -3.74 -23.48 -7.26
N CYS A 120 -4.35 -22.77 -8.20
CA CYS A 120 -5.45 -23.23 -9.01
C CYS A 120 -4.98 -23.49 -10.45
N GLN A 121 -4.66 -24.75 -10.74
CA GLN A 121 -4.10 -25.16 -12.05
C GLN A 121 -5.08 -24.94 -13.20
N GLU A 122 -6.39 -25.19 -12.98
CA GLU A 122 -7.43 -25.01 -14.00
C GLU A 122 -7.50 -23.55 -14.50
N ARG A 123 -7.36 -22.60 -13.58
CA ARG A 123 -7.45 -21.16 -13.87
C ARG A 123 -6.09 -20.51 -14.14
N LYS A 124 -4.99 -21.28 -14.03
CA LYS A 124 -3.60 -20.80 -14.11
C LYS A 124 -3.32 -19.65 -13.13
N ILE A 125 -3.79 -19.81 -11.89
CA ILE A 125 -3.56 -18.84 -10.83
C ILE A 125 -2.68 -19.48 -9.76
N ALA A 126 -1.58 -18.83 -9.40
CA ALA A 126 -0.74 -19.21 -8.29
C ALA A 126 -0.63 -18.05 -7.29
N GLN A 127 -0.53 -18.37 -6.01
CA GLN A 127 -0.24 -17.41 -4.94
C GLN A 127 1.18 -17.64 -4.43
N PRO A 128 2.15 -16.81 -4.84
CA PRO A 128 3.50 -16.92 -4.32
C PRO A 128 3.56 -16.61 -2.82
N LEU A 129 4.52 -17.22 -2.13
CA LEU A 129 4.85 -16.87 -0.76
C LEU A 129 5.47 -15.47 -0.72
N SER A 130 4.79 -14.55 -0.03
CA SER A 130 5.27 -13.19 0.21
C SER A 130 5.37 -12.89 1.72
N ILE A 131 5.93 -11.74 2.09
CA ILE A 131 5.98 -11.30 3.49
C ILE A 131 4.56 -11.21 4.06
N ARG A 132 4.34 -11.85 5.21
CA ARG A 132 3.07 -11.77 5.94
C ARG A 132 2.91 -10.39 6.58
N GLN A 133 1.81 -9.72 6.24
CA GLN A 133 1.42 -8.48 6.86
C GLN A 133 1.10 -8.69 8.34
N TRP A 134 1.82 -7.98 9.20
CA TRP A 134 1.51 -7.89 10.62
C TRP A 134 0.98 -6.50 11.01
N HIS A 135 1.20 -5.48 10.18
CA HIS A 135 0.72 -4.14 10.40
C HIS A 135 -0.56 -3.91 9.58
N HIS A 136 -1.72 -3.77 10.24
CA HIS A 136 -3.03 -3.68 9.59
C HIS A 136 -3.16 -2.52 8.58
N GLY A 137 -2.47 -1.40 8.80
CA GLY A 137 -2.57 -0.23 7.92
C GLY A 137 -1.86 -0.32 6.56
N VAL A 138 -1.00 -1.31 6.29
CA VAL A 138 -0.06 -1.25 5.14
C VAL A 138 -0.38 -2.23 4.00
N CYS A 139 -1.60 -2.77 3.91
CA CYS A 139 -1.98 -3.71 2.84
C CYS A 139 -1.76 -3.12 1.43
N GLY A 140 -2.10 -1.84 1.20
CA GLY A 140 -1.84 -1.16 -0.07
C GLY A 140 -0.36 -1.10 -0.44
N HIS A 141 0.53 -0.89 0.55
CA HIS A 141 1.97 -0.93 0.31
C HIS A 141 2.49 -2.35 0.06
N HIS A 142 1.92 -3.39 0.70
CA HIS A 142 2.26 -4.78 0.39
C HIS A 142 1.87 -5.13 -1.04
N ALA A 143 0.63 -4.82 -1.44
CA ALA A 143 0.13 -5.07 -2.79
C ALA A 143 1.04 -4.42 -3.84
N LEU A 144 1.41 -3.15 -3.63
CA LEU A 144 2.31 -2.41 -4.52
C LEU A 144 3.75 -2.97 -4.52
N PHE A 145 4.28 -3.32 -3.35
CA PHE A 145 5.62 -3.90 -3.21
C PHE A 145 5.74 -5.22 -3.97
N ASN A 146 4.76 -6.11 -3.81
CA ASN A 146 4.74 -7.40 -4.52
C ASN A 146 4.72 -7.20 -6.04
N LEU A 147 3.97 -6.22 -6.55
CA LEU A 147 3.99 -5.87 -7.98
C LEU A 147 5.34 -5.31 -8.42
N ARG A 148 5.99 -4.46 -7.61
CA ARG A 148 7.36 -3.99 -7.92
C ARG A 148 8.33 -5.16 -8.04
N CYS A 149 8.30 -6.09 -7.09
CA CYS A 149 9.12 -7.30 -7.13
C CYS A 149 8.88 -8.10 -8.40
N MET A 150 7.61 -8.37 -8.73
CA MET A 150 7.24 -9.09 -9.95
C MET A 150 7.67 -8.34 -11.21
N LEU A 151 7.42 -7.04 -11.32
CA LEU A 151 7.76 -6.25 -12.51
C LEU A 151 9.26 -6.09 -12.73
N ARG A 152 10.05 -6.17 -11.65
CA ARG A 152 11.52 -6.13 -11.67
C ARG A 152 12.17 -7.51 -11.77
N GLY A 153 11.44 -8.58 -11.50
CA GLY A 153 12.02 -9.92 -11.34
C GLY A 153 12.84 -10.13 -10.08
N ASP A 154 12.77 -9.23 -9.09
CA ASP A 154 13.40 -9.44 -7.77
C ASP A 154 12.46 -10.28 -6.89
N LEU A 155 12.40 -11.58 -7.18
CA LEU A 155 11.49 -12.51 -6.50
C LEU A 155 11.93 -12.81 -5.07
N ASP A 156 13.24 -12.72 -4.78
CA ASP A 156 13.75 -12.88 -3.43
C ASP A 156 13.28 -11.75 -2.50
N ALA A 157 13.10 -10.53 -3.04
CA ALA A 157 12.53 -9.43 -2.29
C ALA A 157 11.10 -9.67 -1.81
N LEU A 158 10.32 -10.56 -2.44
CA LEU A 158 8.97 -10.91 -1.96
C LEU A 158 8.98 -11.41 -0.51
N ARG A 159 10.11 -11.95 -0.04
CA ARG A 159 10.31 -12.50 1.32
C ARG A 159 11.21 -11.63 2.21
N ASP A 160 11.75 -10.53 1.68
CA ASP A 160 12.68 -9.63 2.37
C ASP A 160 11.92 -8.51 3.11
N GLU A 161 11.51 -8.80 4.36
CA GLU A 161 10.78 -7.86 5.20
C GLU A 161 11.51 -6.50 5.40
N PRO A 162 12.84 -6.46 5.62
CA PRO A 162 13.60 -5.21 5.62
C PRO A 162 13.44 -4.38 4.34
N LYS A 163 13.55 -4.99 3.15
CA LYS A 163 13.34 -4.29 1.87
C LYS A 163 11.91 -3.75 1.75
N PHE A 164 10.91 -4.54 2.15
CA PHE A 164 9.52 -4.09 2.17
C PHE A 164 9.36 -2.82 3.01
N TRP A 165 9.83 -2.82 4.26
CA TRP A 165 9.69 -1.65 5.13
C TRP A 165 10.47 -0.44 4.64
N GLN A 166 11.64 -0.65 4.05
CA GLN A 166 12.40 0.44 3.42
C GLN A 166 11.59 1.10 2.29
N GLN A 167 10.96 0.30 1.42
CA GLN A 167 10.11 0.81 0.36
C GLN A 167 8.83 1.46 0.88
N ALA A 168 8.12 0.81 1.79
CA ALA A 168 6.85 1.31 2.35
C ALA A 168 7.05 2.65 3.06
N LEU A 169 8.11 2.80 3.86
CA LEU A 169 8.43 4.05 4.54
C LEU A 169 8.88 5.15 3.56
N ALA A 170 9.61 4.79 2.50
CA ALA A 170 9.94 5.74 1.43
C ALA A 170 8.66 6.23 0.71
N ASP A 171 7.73 5.33 0.42
CA ASP A 171 6.42 5.66 -0.18
C ASP A 171 5.61 6.59 0.72
N MET A 172 5.49 6.28 2.01
CA MET A 172 4.79 7.13 2.98
C MET A 172 5.41 8.52 3.08
N GLN A 173 6.75 8.62 3.09
CA GLN A 173 7.43 9.91 3.12
C GLN A 173 7.19 10.70 1.83
N ARG A 174 7.19 10.05 0.66
CA ARG A 174 6.85 10.68 -0.63
C ARG A 174 5.42 11.21 -0.62
N LEU A 175 4.46 10.38 -0.22
CA LEU A 175 3.04 10.74 -0.12
C LEU A 175 2.80 11.87 0.88
N ALA A 176 3.47 11.84 2.03
CA ALA A 176 3.38 12.87 3.04
C ALA A 176 3.88 14.21 2.53
N ASN A 177 5.04 14.21 1.87
CA ASN A 177 5.62 15.42 1.30
C ASN A 177 4.74 16.00 0.19
N PHE A 178 4.29 15.16 -0.74
CA PHE A 178 3.43 15.59 -1.83
C PHE A 178 2.07 16.10 -1.34
N GLY A 179 1.42 15.37 -0.44
CA GLY A 179 0.13 15.76 0.13
C GLY A 179 0.19 17.15 0.77
N GLU A 180 1.20 17.37 1.63
CA GLU A 180 1.42 18.63 2.32
C GLU A 180 1.73 19.77 1.34
N GLN A 181 2.62 19.54 0.37
CA GLN A 181 3.03 20.57 -0.60
C GLN A 181 1.92 20.93 -1.59
N SER A 182 1.12 19.94 -2.00
CA SER A 182 0.02 20.13 -2.96
C SER A 182 -1.29 20.59 -2.31
N GLY A 183 -1.40 20.48 -0.97
CA GLY A 183 -2.63 20.71 -0.23
C GLY A 183 -3.71 19.64 -0.46
N ARG A 184 -3.38 18.51 -1.10
CA ARG A 184 -4.37 17.45 -1.37
C ARG A 184 -4.78 16.69 -0.11
N TRP A 185 -3.84 16.47 0.80
CA TRP A 185 -4.10 15.86 2.11
C TRP A 185 -3.01 16.25 3.10
N PRO A 186 -3.33 16.33 4.40
CA PRO A 186 -2.32 16.61 5.41
C PRO A 186 -1.37 15.41 5.58
N ARG A 187 -0.12 15.68 5.99
CA ARG A 187 0.87 14.64 6.34
C ARG A 187 0.33 13.57 7.29
N SER A 188 -0.52 13.95 8.25
CA SER A 188 -1.09 13.05 9.25
C SER A 188 -1.90 11.89 8.64
N ARG A 189 -2.49 12.07 7.46
CA ARG A 189 -3.34 11.07 6.80
C ARG A 189 -2.58 9.81 6.37
N VAL A 190 -1.28 9.92 6.12
CA VAL A 190 -0.44 8.78 5.65
C VAL A 190 0.41 8.15 6.76
N LEU A 191 0.40 8.71 7.97
CA LEU A 191 1.22 8.22 9.09
C LEU A 191 0.76 6.87 9.65
N CYS A 192 -0.50 6.49 9.43
CA CYS A 192 -1.02 5.17 9.81
C CYS A 192 -0.59 4.06 8.84
N GLY A 193 0.17 4.41 7.79
CA GLY A 193 0.57 3.52 6.72
C GLY A 193 -0.52 3.20 5.70
N VAL A 194 -1.72 3.80 5.84
CA VAL A 194 -2.84 3.57 4.93
C VAL A 194 -2.60 4.27 3.58
N ALA A 195 -2.53 3.46 2.53
CA ALA A 195 -2.52 3.92 1.14
C ALA A 195 -3.87 3.60 0.49
N ASP A 196 -4.71 4.62 0.29
CA ASP A 196 -5.97 4.50 -0.44
C ASP A 196 -5.74 4.59 -1.96
N GLU A 197 -6.82 4.55 -2.75
CA GLU A 197 -6.74 4.59 -4.22
C GLU A 197 -5.98 5.84 -4.71
N VAL A 198 -6.21 6.99 -4.07
CA VAL A 198 -5.57 8.25 -4.47
C VAL A 198 -4.07 8.21 -4.17
N HIS A 199 -3.69 7.65 -3.02
CA HIS A 199 -2.29 7.44 -2.66
C HIS A 199 -1.59 6.46 -3.62
N LEU A 200 -2.19 5.30 -3.87
CA LEU A 200 -1.61 4.27 -4.74
C LEU A 200 -1.51 4.74 -6.20
N ARG A 201 -2.53 5.43 -6.72
CA ARG A 201 -2.49 6.03 -8.05
C ARG A 201 -1.35 7.04 -8.15
N HIS A 202 -1.17 7.91 -7.15
CA HIS A 202 -0.06 8.85 -7.14
C HIS A 202 1.31 8.13 -7.20
N LEU A 203 1.49 7.07 -6.40
CA LEU A 203 2.72 6.29 -6.41
C LEU A 203 2.98 5.62 -7.76
N VAL A 204 1.95 5.06 -8.41
CA VAL A 204 2.08 4.42 -9.72
C VAL A 204 2.39 5.44 -10.82
N ASP A 205 1.71 6.59 -10.82
CA ASP A 205 1.85 7.60 -11.88
C ASP A 205 3.22 8.32 -11.88
N HIS A 206 3.90 8.33 -10.73
CA HIS A 206 5.19 9.02 -10.52
C HIS A 206 6.37 8.06 -10.35
N ASP A 207 6.16 6.76 -10.56
CA ASP A 207 7.19 5.74 -10.55
C ASP A 207 7.33 5.19 -11.98
N GLU A 208 8.40 5.57 -12.68
CA GLU A 208 8.59 5.25 -14.10
C GLU A 208 8.62 3.74 -14.37
N GLU A 209 8.95 2.93 -13.36
CA GLU A 209 8.93 1.47 -13.49
C GLU A 209 7.52 0.87 -13.41
N LEU A 210 6.58 1.60 -12.80
CA LEU A 210 5.20 1.18 -12.58
C LEU A 210 4.24 1.79 -13.60
N LYS A 211 4.53 3.01 -14.03
CA LYS A 211 3.67 3.82 -14.90
C LYS A 211 3.34 3.09 -16.20
N GLY A 212 2.06 2.86 -16.42
CA GLY A 212 1.55 2.13 -17.59
C GLY A 212 1.82 0.62 -17.58
N ARG A 213 2.38 0.08 -16.49
CA ARG A 213 2.58 -1.36 -16.24
C ARG A 213 1.74 -1.88 -15.08
N ILE A 214 1.11 -0.98 -14.32
CA ILE A 214 0.14 -1.30 -13.27
C ILE A 214 -1.19 -0.62 -13.59
N THR A 215 -2.26 -1.38 -13.48
CA THR A 215 -3.65 -0.91 -13.51
C THR A 215 -4.21 -0.90 -12.09
N LEU A 216 -4.87 0.18 -11.67
CA LEU A 216 -5.68 0.20 -10.44
C LEU A 216 -7.14 -0.07 -10.80
N ALA A 217 -7.75 -1.07 -10.17
CA ALA A 217 -9.18 -1.33 -10.23
C ALA A 217 -9.75 -1.45 -8.82
N THR A 218 -10.79 -0.67 -8.52
CA THR A 218 -11.48 -0.68 -7.22
C THR A 218 -12.85 -1.34 -7.26
N SER A 219 -13.25 -1.82 -8.45
CA SER A 219 -14.44 -2.64 -8.65
C SER A 219 -14.20 -3.59 -9.83
N LEU A 220 -15.08 -4.59 -9.95
CA LEU A 220 -15.06 -5.50 -11.09
C LEU A 220 -15.29 -4.73 -12.40
N GLU A 221 -16.26 -3.82 -12.44
CA GLU A 221 -16.59 -2.98 -13.60
C GLU A 221 -15.37 -2.15 -14.03
N SER A 222 -14.71 -1.51 -13.06
CA SER A 222 -13.47 -0.75 -13.30
C SER A 222 -12.38 -1.62 -13.92
N LEU A 223 -12.29 -2.90 -13.54
CA LEU A 223 -11.37 -3.84 -14.16
C LEU A 223 -11.80 -4.19 -15.59
N LYS A 224 -13.08 -4.50 -15.81
CA LYS A 224 -13.64 -4.83 -17.13
C LYS A 224 -13.38 -3.73 -18.15
N ASP A 225 -13.53 -2.47 -17.75
CA ASP A 225 -13.31 -1.32 -18.62
C ASP A 225 -11.83 -1.12 -18.98
N GLN A 226 -10.92 -1.57 -18.11
CA GLN A 226 -9.48 -1.35 -18.27
C GLN A 226 -8.75 -2.52 -18.97
N LEU A 227 -9.28 -3.76 -18.94
CA LEU A 227 -8.65 -4.92 -19.59
C LEU A 227 -8.44 -4.77 -21.11
N PRO A 228 -9.41 -4.26 -21.90
CA PRO A 228 -9.24 -4.18 -23.36
C PRO A 228 -8.10 -3.24 -23.80
N GLY A 229 -7.69 -2.30 -22.94
CA GLY A 229 -6.63 -1.34 -23.21
C GLY A 229 -5.22 -1.79 -22.80
N LEU A 230 -5.08 -3.01 -22.29
CA LEU A 230 -3.81 -3.49 -21.76
C LEU A 230 -2.75 -3.60 -22.86
N ARG A 231 -1.59 -3.00 -22.59
CA ARG A 231 -0.43 -3.16 -23.45
C ARG A 231 0.07 -4.60 -23.34
N LYS A 232 0.54 -5.16 -24.45
CA LYS A 232 1.26 -6.44 -24.49
C LYS A 232 2.64 -6.29 -23.84
N SER A 233 2.71 -6.02 -22.54
CA SER A 233 3.94 -6.15 -21.77
C SER A 233 4.15 -7.62 -21.38
N ALA A 234 5.40 -8.03 -21.14
CA ALA A 234 5.68 -9.39 -20.67
C ALA A 234 5.00 -9.67 -19.31
N VAL A 235 4.94 -8.64 -18.45
CA VAL A 235 4.22 -8.66 -17.17
C VAL A 235 3.41 -7.38 -17.01
N HIS A 236 2.16 -7.54 -16.60
CA HIS A 236 1.27 -6.44 -16.23
C HIS A 236 0.73 -6.65 -14.80
N GLY A 237 0.76 -5.61 -13.98
CA GLY A 237 0.28 -5.64 -12.61
C GLY A 237 -1.11 -5.05 -12.46
N PHE A 238 -1.86 -5.55 -11.48
CA PHE A 238 -3.16 -5.05 -11.07
C PHE A 238 -3.15 -4.82 -9.57
N LEU A 239 -3.49 -3.61 -9.16
CA LEU A 239 -3.85 -3.29 -7.79
C LEU A 239 -5.37 -3.37 -7.67
N LEU A 240 -5.84 -4.32 -6.88
CA LEU A 240 -7.25 -4.63 -6.73
C LEU A 240 -7.70 -4.12 -5.36
N GLY A 241 -8.41 -3.01 -5.37
CA GLY A 241 -8.90 -2.38 -4.15
C GLY A 241 -10.26 -2.92 -3.77
N ALA A 242 -10.41 -3.31 -2.51
CA ALA A 242 -11.69 -3.51 -1.86
C ALA A 242 -11.88 -2.46 -0.76
N ALA A 243 -13.09 -2.35 -0.19
CA ALA A 243 -13.43 -1.30 0.77
C ALA A 243 -12.47 -1.20 1.98
N THR A 244 -11.80 -2.28 2.36
CA THR A 244 -10.92 -2.35 3.54
C THR A 244 -9.57 -3.01 3.29
N HIS A 245 -9.32 -3.53 2.08
CA HIS A 245 -8.10 -4.30 1.80
C HIS A 245 -7.65 -4.14 0.37
N TRP A 246 -6.35 -4.24 0.15
CA TRP A 246 -5.75 -4.19 -1.18
C TRP A 246 -5.08 -5.52 -1.49
N TYR A 247 -5.40 -6.06 -2.66
CA TYR A 247 -4.73 -7.21 -3.25
C TYR A 247 -3.89 -6.75 -4.43
N SER A 248 -2.98 -7.61 -4.87
CA SER A 248 -2.38 -7.45 -6.18
C SER A 248 -2.38 -8.72 -7.00
N ALA A 249 -2.42 -8.56 -8.31
CA ALA A 249 -2.28 -9.65 -9.27
C ALA A 249 -1.28 -9.25 -10.35
N ALA A 250 -0.33 -10.12 -10.68
CA ALA A 250 0.58 -9.95 -11.81
C ALA A 250 0.24 -10.98 -12.88
N VAL A 251 -0.03 -10.52 -14.10
CA VAL A 251 -0.25 -11.37 -15.27
C VAL A 251 1.05 -11.49 -16.03
N LEU A 252 1.61 -12.70 -16.09
CA LEU A 252 2.79 -13.05 -16.88
C LEU A 252 2.35 -13.75 -18.16
N HIS A 253 2.71 -13.20 -19.31
CA HIS A 253 2.45 -13.87 -20.58
C HIS A 253 3.56 -14.88 -20.88
N THR A 254 3.22 -16.18 -20.85
CA THR A 254 4.13 -17.27 -21.19
C THR A 254 3.77 -17.88 -22.56
N PRO A 255 4.67 -18.67 -23.18
CA PRO A 255 4.32 -19.45 -24.38
C PRO A 255 3.12 -20.39 -24.18
N GLY A 256 2.85 -20.82 -22.94
CA GLY A 256 1.69 -21.66 -22.58
C GLY A 256 0.41 -20.87 -22.29
N GLY A 257 0.40 -19.56 -22.56
CA GLY A 257 -0.69 -18.64 -22.23
C GLY A 257 -0.39 -17.80 -20.97
N PRO A 258 -1.35 -16.97 -20.56
CA PRO A 258 -1.19 -16.14 -19.37
C PRO A 258 -1.16 -16.99 -18.10
N GLN A 259 -0.26 -16.64 -17.19
CA GLN A 259 -0.21 -17.12 -15.81
C GLN A 259 -0.48 -15.94 -14.88
N ILE A 260 -1.36 -16.13 -13.90
CA ILE A 260 -1.70 -15.11 -12.91
C ILE A 260 -1.00 -15.43 -11.60
N TYR A 261 -0.25 -14.47 -11.08
CA TYR A 261 0.30 -14.49 -9.73
C TYR A 261 -0.52 -13.57 -8.84
N PHE A 262 -1.27 -14.15 -7.92
CA PHE A 262 -2.11 -13.41 -6.98
C PHE A 262 -1.40 -13.22 -5.65
N PHE A 263 -1.52 -12.05 -5.05
CA PHE A 263 -0.90 -11.70 -3.79
C PHE A 263 -1.95 -11.17 -2.82
N ASP A 264 -2.24 -11.97 -1.80
CA ASP A 264 -2.85 -11.51 -0.57
C ASP A 264 -1.77 -11.30 0.49
N SER A 265 -1.72 -10.12 1.08
CA SER A 265 -0.70 -9.75 2.07
C SER A 265 -0.77 -10.56 3.36
N TYR A 266 -1.89 -11.26 3.64
CA TYR A 266 -1.99 -12.22 4.74
C TYR A 266 -1.44 -13.61 4.38
N ASN A 267 -1.16 -13.86 3.10
CA ASN A 267 -0.88 -15.20 2.54
C ASN A 267 -1.92 -16.23 3.03
N ALA A 268 -3.20 -15.84 3.08
CA ALA A 268 -4.25 -16.78 3.41
C ALA A 268 -4.30 -17.87 2.32
N LEU A 269 -4.41 -19.14 2.73
CA LEU A 269 -4.76 -20.19 1.79
C LEU A 269 -6.15 -19.88 1.25
N ARG A 270 -6.38 -19.98 -0.07
CA ARG A 270 -7.76 -20.10 -0.54
C ARG A 270 -8.25 -21.38 0.07
N ARG A 271 -9.28 -21.29 0.91
CA ARG A 271 -9.94 -22.51 1.35
C ARG A 271 -10.42 -23.18 0.07
N ASP A 272 -10.19 -24.47 -0.07
CA ASP A 272 -10.66 -25.34 -1.15
C ASP A 272 -12.21 -25.41 -1.25
N GLN A 273 -12.90 -24.46 -0.61
CA GLN A 273 -14.30 -24.17 -0.78
C GLN A 273 -14.42 -23.46 -2.12
N THR A 274 -14.62 -24.24 -3.17
CA THR A 274 -15.48 -23.81 -4.27
C THR A 274 -16.75 -23.30 -3.62
N LEU A 275 -16.82 -21.98 -3.41
CA LEU A 275 -18.07 -21.33 -3.04
C LEU A 275 -19.03 -21.74 -4.14
N THR A 276 -20.06 -22.49 -3.74
CA THR A 276 -21.11 -22.89 -4.67
C THR A 276 -21.72 -21.63 -5.28
N ALA A 277 -22.24 -21.73 -6.50
CA ALA A 277 -22.92 -20.59 -7.13
C ALA A 277 -24.01 -20.00 -6.21
N GLU A 278 -24.64 -20.85 -5.38
CA GLU A 278 -25.59 -20.43 -4.33
C GLU A 278 -24.93 -19.62 -3.21
N GLU A 279 -23.73 -19.97 -2.75
CA GLU A 279 -23.00 -19.18 -1.73
C GLU A 279 -22.55 -17.82 -2.28
N VAL A 280 -22.16 -17.76 -3.56
CA VAL A 280 -21.84 -16.51 -4.26
C VAL A 280 -23.09 -15.64 -4.41
N GLU A 281 -24.22 -16.23 -4.79
CA GLU A 281 -25.49 -15.52 -4.97
C GLU A 281 -26.07 -15.04 -3.62
N MET A 282 -25.99 -15.85 -2.56
CA MET A 282 -26.41 -15.46 -1.20
C MET A 282 -25.54 -14.33 -0.65
N ALA A 283 -24.22 -14.39 -0.85
CA ALA A 283 -23.30 -13.34 -0.43
C ALA A 283 -23.62 -12.00 -1.13
N SER A 284 -23.92 -12.05 -2.44
CA SER A 284 -24.31 -10.87 -3.22
C SER A 284 -25.66 -10.28 -2.75
N GLN A 285 -26.62 -11.13 -2.38
CA GLN A 285 -27.94 -10.70 -1.88
C GLN A 285 -27.90 -10.15 -0.43
N GLU A 286 -26.89 -10.51 0.37
CA GLU A 286 -26.69 -9.91 1.70
C GLU A 286 -26.15 -8.47 1.59
N GLU A 287 -25.30 -8.16 0.60
CA GLU A 287 -24.82 -6.79 0.37
C GLU A 287 -25.95 -5.81 0.01
N ASP A 288 -26.93 -6.25 -0.79
CA ASP A 288 -28.08 -5.41 -1.15
C ASP A 288 -29.01 -5.14 0.05
N LYS A 289 -29.14 -6.11 0.98
CA LYS A 289 -30.00 -5.94 2.18
C LYS A 289 -29.40 -5.01 3.23
N ASP A 290 -28.09 -5.07 3.43
CA ASP A 290 -27.41 -4.20 4.40
C ASP A 290 -27.40 -2.73 3.92
N MET A 291 -27.56 -2.49 2.61
CA MET A 291 -27.72 -1.14 2.05
C MET A 291 -29.13 -0.58 2.30
N ASP A 292 -30.17 -1.40 2.17
CA ASP A 292 -31.57 -0.98 2.37
C ASP A 292 -31.91 -0.73 3.86
N ASP A 293 -31.28 -1.47 4.79
CA ASP A 293 -31.50 -1.29 6.23
C ASP A 293 -30.68 -0.14 6.84
N ALA A 294 -29.57 0.26 6.20
CA ALA A 294 -28.83 1.46 6.57
C ALA A 294 -29.61 2.76 6.25
N ASP A 295 -30.40 2.76 5.18
CA ASP A 295 -31.21 3.93 4.77
C ASP A 295 -32.49 4.08 5.63
N ALA A 296 -32.93 3.02 6.33
CA ALA A 296 -34.11 3.06 7.17
C ALA A 296 -33.85 3.51 8.62
N THR A 297 -32.60 3.50 9.09
CA THR A 297 -32.29 3.71 10.52
C THR A 297 -31.64 5.06 10.85
N GLU A 298 -31.26 5.89 9.87
CA GLU A 298 -30.53 7.14 10.13
C GLU A 298 -30.94 8.35 9.24
N ILE A 299 -32.24 8.53 8.96
CA ILE A 299 -32.78 9.80 8.39
C ILE A 299 -33.58 10.58 9.44
N LEU A 300 -33.25 10.44 10.73
CA LEU A 300 -33.72 11.36 11.76
C LEU A 300 -32.56 11.77 12.66
N SER A 301 -32.05 12.98 12.37
CA SER A 301 -31.09 13.79 13.12
C SER A 301 -29.61 13.41 13.00
N MET A 302 -28.88 14.16 12.17
CA MET A 302 -27.57 14.75 12.51
C MET A 302 -27.04 15.61 11.36
N GLU A 303 -27.50 16.86 11.30
CA GLU A 303 -26.70 17.94 10.71
C GLU A 303 -25.66 18.39 11.76
N ALA A 304 -24.56 17.64 11.89
CA ALA A 304 -23.37 18.11 12.61
C ALA A 304 -22.12 17.26 12.26
N ASP A 305 -21.15 17.91 11.62
CA ASP A 305 -19.72 17.59 11.53
C ASP A 305 -19.30 16.22 10.97
N ASP A 306 -19.39 16.13 9.65
CA ASP A 306 -18.92 15.05 8.75
C ASP A 306 -17.39 14.79 8.80
N GLU A 307 -16.60 15.66 9.45
CA GLU A 307 -15.17 15.46 9.68
C GLU A 307 -14.86 14.65 10.95
N ALA A 308 -15.74 14.69 11.96
CA ALA A 308 -15.51 13.99 13.23
C ALA A 308 -15.84 12.49 13.13
N LEU A 309 -16.75 12.09 12.24
CA LEU A 309 -17.10 10.68 12.03
C LEU A 309 -15.96 9.89 11.38
N LYS A 310 -15.25 10.49 10.41
CA LYS A 310 -14.11 9.86 9.71
C LYS A 310 -12.89 9.63 10.61
N VAL A 311 -12.74 10.39 11.70
CA VAL A 311 -11.69 10.18 12.70
C VAL A 311 -12.10 9.12 13.75
N ARG A 312 -13.42 8.93 13.96
CA ARG A 312 -13.95 7.99 14.96
C ARG A 312 -14.02 6.54 14.47
N GLU A 313 -14.16 6.31 13.16
CA GLU A 313 -14.09 4.98 12.55
C GLU A 313 -12.72 4.31 12.71
N CYS A 314 -11.65 5.07 12.96
CA CYS A 314 -10.34 4.50 13.28
C CYS A 314 -10.20 4.02 14.74
N GLN A 315 -11.19 4.23 15.61
CA GLN A 315 -11.02 4.05 17.07
C GLN A 315 -11.95 3.02 17.74
N LEU A 316 -12.93 2.45 17.04
CA LEU A 316 -13.84 1.45 17.62
C LEU A 316 -13.57 0.06 17.05
N TYR A 317 -12.80 -0.73 17.81
CA TYR A 317 -12.59 -2.16 17.53
C TYR A 317 -13.21 -2.97 18.68
N HIS A 318 -14.34 -3.63 18.38
CA HIS A 318 -15.14 -4.50 19.24
C HIS A 318 -14.95 -5.97 18.79
N PRO A 319 -15.14 -7.01 19.61
CA PRO A 319 -15.10 -8.41 19.14
C PRO A 319 -16.08 -8.73 17.99
N GLN A 320 -17.14 -7.95 17.85
CA GLN A 320 -18.04 -8.00 16.69
C GLN A 320 -17.40 -7.45 15.40
N VAL A 321 -16.37 -6.60 15.50
CA VAL A 321 -15.55 -6.12 14.37
C VAL A 321 -14.66 -7.23 13.84
N ASP A 322 -14.07 -8.09 14.68
CA ASP A 322 -13.36 -9.29 14.18
C ASP A 322 -14.31 -10.27 13.49
N GLN A 323 -15.55 -10.40 13.98
CA GLN A 323 -16.57 -11.23 13.32
C GLN A 323 -17.07 -10.58 12.03
N ALA A 324 -17.26 -9.26 12.01
CA ALA A 324 -17.63 -8.50 10.81
C ALA A 324 -16.48 -8.45 9.79
N ILE A 325 -15.22 -8.36 10.22
CA ILE A 325 -14.04 -8.48 9.37
C ILE A 325 -13.98 -9.88 8.80
N ARG A 326 -14.19 -10.93 9.58
CA ARG A 326 -14.25 -12.31 9.03
C ARG A 326 -15.40 -12.49 8.05
N LYS A 327 -16.59 -11.96 8.34
CA LYS A 327 -17.75 -12.03 7.46
C LYS A 327 -17.52 -11.20 6.17
N LYS A 328 -16.90 -10.03 6.31
CA LYS A 328 -16.48 -9.16 5.20
C LYS A 328 -15.35 -9.77 4.39
N GLU A 329 -14.41 -10.47 5.01
CA GLU A 329 -13.38 -11.27 4.35
C GLU A 329 -13.98 -12.44 3.57
N GLU A 330 -15.07 -13.05 4.06
CA GLU A 330 -15.82 -14.08 3.33
C GLU A 330 -16.58 -13.50 2.12
N LEU A 331 -17.24 -12.36 2.27
CA LEU A 331 -17.87 -11.61 1.17
C LEU A 331 -16.84 -11.15 0.12
N HIS A 332 -15.71 -10.61 0.57
CA HIS A 332 -14.64 -10.17 -0.32
C HIS A 332 -13.99 -11.32 -1.08
N LYS A 333 -13.93 -12.54 -0.52
CA LYS A 333 -13.44 -13.73 -1.23
C LYS A 333 -14.32 -14.09 -2.42
N VAL A 334 -15.63 -13.88 -2.32
CA VAL A 334 -16.56 -14.08 -3.45
C VAL A 334 -16.23 -13.10 -4.58
N GLN A 335 -16.02 -11.82 -4.24
CA GLN A 335 -15.65 -10.78 -5.21
C GLN A 335 -14.27 -11.04 -5.83
N GLU A 336 -13.31 -11.53 -5.04
CA GLU A 336 -11.96 -11.91 -5.48
C GLU A 336 -12.00 -13.02 -6.53
N LEU A 337 -12.77 -14.09 -6.29
CA LEU A 337 -12.90 -15.20 -7.25
C LEU A 337 -13.54 -14.75 -8.57
N SER A 338 -14.56 -13.88 -8.51
CA SER A 338 -15.20 -13.34 -9.71
C SER A 338 -14.23 -12.50 -10.56
N VAL A 339 -13.40 -11.68 -9.91
CA VAL A 339 -12.36 -10.88 -10.57
C VAL A 339 -11.34 -11.78 -11.26
N LEU A 340 -10.86 -12.81 -10.58
CA LEU A 340 -9.86 -13.73 -11.12
C LEU A 340 -10.40 -14.55 -12.29
N ASP A 341 -11.64 -15.03 -12.20
CA ASP A 341 -12.29 -15.77 -13.28
C ASP A 341 -12.41 -14.92 -14.54
N TYR A 342 -12.81 -13.66 -14.36
CA TYR A 342 -12.87 -12.71 -15.45
C TYR A 342 -11.49 -12.43 -16.07
N MET A 343 -10.43 -12.29 -15.26
CA MET A 343 -9.07 -12.12 -15.77
C MET A 343 -8.59 -13.33 -16.57
N THR A 344 -8.84 -14.55 -16.12
CA THR A 344 -8.44 -15.76 -16.85
C THR A 344 -9.15 -15.89 -18.20
N GLU A 345 -10.42 -15.50 -18.29
CA GLU A 345 -11.21 -15.58 -19.53
C GLU A 345 -10.86 -14.51 -20.57
N GLN A 346 -10.54 -13.29 -20.12
CA GLN A 346 -10.47 -12.12 -21.00
C GLN A 346 -9.05 -11.61 -21.29
N VAL A 347 -8.02 -12.11 -20.59
CA VAL A 347 -6.64 -11.71 -20.89
C VAL A 347 -6.28 -12.22 -22.30
N PRO A 348 -5.94 -11.31 -23.23
CA PRO A 348 -5.60 -11.70 -24.60
C PRO A 348 -4.45 -12.70 -24.60
N THR A 349 -4.63 -13.83 -25.28
CA THR A 349 -3.51 -14.70 -25.63
C THR A 349 -2.58 -13.92 -26.54
N LEU A 350 -1.27 -14.11 -26.39
CA LEU A 350 -0.29 -13.67 -27.39
C LEU A 350 -0.44 -14.57 -28.62
N GLU A 351 -1.60 -14.57 -29.27
CA GLU A 351 -1.70 -15.14 -30.59
C GLU A 351 -0.99 -14.20 -31.55
N ASP A 352 0.00 -14.78 -32.23
CA ASP A 352 0.83 -14.13 -33.21
C ASP A 352 -0.08 -13.35 -34.14
N SER A 353 0.05 -12.03 -34.08
CA SER A 353 -0.50 -11.13 -35.09
C SER A 353 0.35 -11.25 -36.37
N ASP A 354 0.66 -12.48 -36.77
CA ASP A 354 1.16 -12.88 -38.09
C ASP A 354 -0.03 -12.98 -39.04
N SER A 355 -0.84 -11.93 -39.09
CA SER A 355 -1.75 -11.75 -40.22
C SER A 355 -0.91 -11.22 -41.38
N SER A 356 -0.34 -12.17 -42.13
CA SER A 356 -0.03 -12.08 -43.56
C SER A 356 -0.06 -10.66 -44.14
N ALA A 357 1.03 -9.91 -43.95
CA ALA A 357 1.31 -8.76 -44.81
C ALA A 357 1.74 -9.32 -46.17
N ASP A 358 0.80 -9.20 -47.10
CA ASP A 358 0.88 -9.53 -48.50
C ASP A 358 2.21 -9.09 -49.14
N SER A 359 2.82 -10.03 -49.85
CA SER A 359 4.06 -9.87 -50.60
C SER A 359 3.85 -8.91 -51.78
N GLY A 360 4.04 -7.62 -51.54
CA GLY A 360 4.22 -6.59 -52.56
C GLY A 360 5.70 -6.36 -52.83
N SER A 361 6.28 -7.15 -53.74
CA SER A 361 7.56 -6.84 -54.37
C SER A 361 7.41 -5.59 -55.24
N GLU A 362 8.28 -4.60 -55.09
CA GLU A 362 8.97 -3.93 -56.21
C GLU A 362 9.93 -2.81 -55.74
N THR A 363 11.15 -2.92 -56.29
CA THR A 363 12.13 -1.89 -56.66
C THR A 363 12.87 -1.06 -55.60
N ASP A 364 14.18 -1.34 -55.54
CA ASP A 364 15.28 -0.39 -55.78
C ASP A 364 14.94 1.10 -55.67
N ASP A 365 15.57 1.78 -54.70
CA ASP A 365 16.47 2.86 -55.09
C ASP A 365 17.49 3.19 -53.99
N SER A 366 18.69 3.46 -54.47
CA SER A 366 19.92 3.73 -53.75
C SER A 366 20.06 5.23 -53.50
N VAL A 367 20.25 5.67 -52.26
CA VAL A 367 20.82 6.99 -51.98
C VAL A 367 21.69 6.95 -50.71
N ASP A 368 23.01 7.02 -50.95
CA ASP A 368 24.02 7.46 -49.99
C ASP A 368 23.66 8.83 -49.42
N THR A 369 23.61 8.97 -48.10
CA THR A 369 23.92 10.24 -47.45
C THR A 369 24.66 10.01 -46.15
N GLN A 370 25.95 10.33 -46.19
CA GLN A 370 26.80 10.57 -45.03
C GLN A 370 26.31 11.84 -44.33
N SER A 371 26.14 11.77 -43.01
CA SER A 371 26.18 12.96 -42.16
C SER A 371 26.94 12.62 -40.89
N GLU A 372 28.20 13.04 -40.88
CA GLU A 372 29.05 13.15 -39.70
C GLU A 372 28.33 13.99 -38.64
N THR A 373 28.16 13.45 -37.44
CA THR A 373 27.76 14.26 -36.28
C THR A 373 28.93 14.31 -35.32
N GLU A 374 29.65 15.43 -35.40
CA GLU A 374 30.77 15.81 -34.55
C GLU A 374 30.21 16.22 -33.17
N VAL A 375 30.43 15.40 -32.15
CA VAL A 375 30.08 15.76 -30.76
C VAL A 375 31.26 16.51 -30.16
N VAL A 376 31.13 17.83 -30.15
CA VAL A 376 31.99 18.77 -29.43
C VAL A 376 31.82 18.58 -27.93
N ALA A 377 32.87 18.11 -27.26
CA ALA A 377 33.01 18.18 -25.82
C ALA A 377 33.34 19.62 -25.39
N LEU A 378 32.61 20.15 -24.41
CA LEU A 378 33.02 21.33 -23.64
C LEU A 378 32.95 21.05 -22.13
N PRO A 379 33.82 21.68 -21.33
CA PRO A 379 34.21 21.20 -20.02
C PRO A 379 33.41 21.80 -18.88
N LEU A 380 33.50 21.11 -17.73
CA LEU A 380 33.17 21.61 -16.40
C LEU A 380 33.70 23.02 -16.12
N ALA A 381 32.91 23.82 -15.41
CA ALA A 381 33.42 24.92 -14.59
C ALA A 381 32.61 25.10 -13.30
N ALA A 382 33.37 25.02 -12.19
CA ALA A 382 33.23 25.64 -10.86
C ALA A 382 31.97 25.39 -10.02
#